data_AF-A0A933YJK1-F1
#
_entry.id   AF-A0A933YJK1-F1
#
_cell.length_a   1.000
_cell.length_b   1.000
_cell.length_c   1.000
_cell.angle_alpha   90.00
_cell.angle_beta   90.00
_cell.angle_gamma   90.00
#
_symmetry.space_group_name_H-M   'P 1'
#
loop_
_entity.id
_entity.type
_entity.pdbx_description
1 polymer ?
#
loop_
_entity_poly.entity_id
_entity_poly.type
_entity_poly.pdbx_seq_one_letter_code
_entity_poly.pdbx_strand_id
1 'polypeptide(L)'
;MRIINLTLLVAFIALSLIGCGGSKTLQQASECDIPEWYMNVPQDPNYLFAAKTATSQDMQLSLDKATTDGRTEIGRQTDLKVQGLQKKFEEEIGVATEAQLMQQFTQANKTVVSTSLSGSRVKNQKLCKDGNIWRSYVLVEYPIGAANEALMQQIKKNNEMYTRFRSSETFKELNEEVQKYEDWKKQQATQSNETK
;
A
#
# COMPACT_ATOMS: atom_id res chain seq x y z
N MET A 1 47.71 -37.27 -30.95
CA MET A 1 47.48 -36.51 -29.70
C MET A 1 46.84 -35.13 -29.88
N ARG A 2 46.83 -34.49 -31.07
CA ARG A 2 46.13 -33.20 -31.27
C ARG A 2 44.62 -33.30 -31.51
N ILE A 3 44.15 -34.44 -32.04
CA ILE A 3 42.75 -34.65 -32.44
C ILE A 3 41.87 -35.03 -31.25
N ILE A 4 42.44 -35.74 -30.27
CA ILE A 4 41.76 -36.20 -29.03
C ILE A 4 41.42 -35.01 -28.10
N ASN A 5 42.30 -34.01 -28.05
CA ASN A 5 42.08 -32.79 -27.26
C ASN A 5 41.01 -31.88 -27.88
N LEU A 6 40.81 -31.94 -29.20
CA LEU A 6 39.78 -31.18 -29.90
C LEU A 6 38.38 -31.79 -29.70
N THR A 7 38.28 -33.12 -29.69
CA THR A 7 37.03 -33.84 -29.42
C THR A 7 36.57 -33.71 -27.96
N LEU A 8 37.50 -33.61 -27.00
CA LEU A 8 37.18 -33.38 -25.59
C LEU A 8 36.71 -31.94 -25.30
N LEU A 9 37.20 -30.96 -26.06
CA LEU A 9 36.77 -29.56 -25.94
C LEU A 9 35.36 -29.33 -26.51
N VAL A 10 35.00 -30.03 -27.59
CA VAL A 10 33.66 -29.94 -28.20
C VAL A 10 32.60 -30.65 -27.36
N ALA A 11 32.95 -31.73 -26.64
CA ALA A 11 32.05 -32.43 -25.74
C ALA A 11 31.69 -31.61 -24.47
N PHE A 12 32.59 -30.73 -24.02
CA PHE A 12 32.35 -29.90 -22.83
C PHE A 12 31.42 -28.70 -23.10
N ILE A 13 31.39 -28.19 -24.33
CA ILE A 13 30.51 -27.08 -24.76
C ILE A 13 29.06 -27.56 -24.98
N ALA A 14 28.87 -28.85 -25.30
CA ALA A 14 27.54 -29.42 -25.50
C ALA A 14 26.73 -29.63 -24.20
N LEU A 15 27.37 -29.66 -23.03
CA LEU A 15 26.71 -29.87 -21.74
C LEU A 15 26.24 -28.58 -21.05
N SER A 16 26.50 -27.41 -21.63
CA SER A 16 26.20 -26.10 -21.03
C SER A 16 24.83 -25.51 -21.42
N LEU A 17 24.03 -26.22 -22.23
CA LEU A 17 22.77 -25.69 -22.79
C LEU A 17 21.49 -26.25 -22.14
N ILE A 18 21.58 -26.98 -21.02
CA ILE A 18 20.40 -27.19 -20.15
C ILE A 18 20.24 -25.94 -19.28
N GLY A 19 20.01 -24.81 -19.96
CA GLY A 19 19.39 -23.66 -19.34
C GLY A 19 17.97 -24.07 -19.00
N CYS A 20 17.66 -24.11 -17.71
CA CYS A 20 16.30 -24.26 -17.21
C CYS A 20 15.51 -22.99 -17.59
N GLY A 21 15.16 -22.86 -18.87
CA GLY A 21 14.15 -21.96 -19.37
C GLY A 21 12.80 -22.54 -19.00
N GLY A 22 12.49 -22.54 -17.70
CA GLY A 22 11.15 -22.83 -17.22
C GLY A 22 10.22 -21.83 -17.88
N SER A 23 9.51 -22.27 -18.93
CA SER A 23 8.38 -21.54 -19.46
C SER A 23 7.44 -21.34 -18.28
N LYS A 24 7.33 -20.10 -17.79
CA LYS A 24 6.23 -19.72 -16.92
C LYS A 24 4.96 -19.79 -17.78
N THR A 25 4.42 -20.99 -17.94
CA THR A 25 3.03 -21.17 -18.32
C THR A 25 2.24 -20.30 -17.35
N LEU A 26 1.52 -19.31 -17.90
CA LEU A 26 0.57 -18.53 -17.13
C LEU A 26 -0.31 -19.55 -16.40
N GLN A 27 -0.35 -19.48 -15.06
CA GLN A 27 -1.19 -20.38 -14.27
C GLN A 27 -2.60 -20.29 -14.84
N GLN A 28 -3.07 -21.39 -15.42
CA GLN A 28 -4.43 -21.49 -15.90
C GLN A 28 -5.28 -21.40 -14.63
N ALA A 29 -5.92 -20.25 -14.40
CA ALA A 29 -6.85 -20.04 -13.29
C ALA A 29 -8.15 -20.77 -13.64
N SER A 30 -8.12 -22.10 -13.69
CA SER A 30 -9.25 -22.90 -14.17
C SER A 30 -10.26 -23.24 -13.07
N GLU A 31 -9.91 -23.06 -11.80
CA GLU A 31 -10.76 -23.49 -10.67
C GLU A 31 -11.23 -22.35 -9.76
N CYS A 32 -10.71 -21.13 -9.93
CA CYS A 32 -11.08 -20.02 -9.08
C CYS A 32 -11.60 -18.81 -9.85
N ASP A 33 -12.92 -18.56 -9.75
CA ASP A 33 -13.51 -17.36 -10.33
C ASP A 33 -12.97 -16.12 -9.63
N ILE A 34 -12.41 -15.20 -10.41
CA ILE A 34 -11.91 -13.93 -9.92
C ILE A 34 -13.11 -13.07 -9.47
N PRO A 35 -13.12 -12.52 -8.23
CA PRO A 35 -14.18 -11.64 -7.79
C PRO A 35 -14.27 -10.36 -8.65
N GLU A 36 -15.48 -9.86 -8.88
CA GLU A 36 -15.68 -8.63 -9.65
C GLU A 36 -14.97 -7.42 -9.02
N TRP A 37 -15.05 -7.27 -7.69
CA TRP A 37 -14.36 -6.19 -6.96
C TRP A 37 -12.83 -6.26 -7.05
N TYR A 38 -12.27 -7.39 -7.46
CA TYR A 38 -10.83 -7.52 -7.70
C TYR A 38 -10.43 -6.99 -9.08
N MET A 39 -11.29 -7.24 -10.08
CA MET A 39 -11.11 -6.72 -11.44
C MET A 39 -11.48 -5.23 -11.53
N ASN A 40 -12.49 -4.82 -10.76
CA ASN A 40 -13.01 -3.47 -10.69
C ASN A 40 -12.84 -2.94 -9.26
N VAL A 41 -11.61 -2.58 -8.91
CA VAL A 41 -11.31 -2.02 -7.59
C VAL A 41 -12.15 -0.76 -7.38
N PRO A 42 -12.95 -0.68 -6.30
CA PRO A 42 -13.79 0.48 -6.06
C PRO A 42 -12.94 1.74 -5.89
N GLN A 43 -13.51 2.87 -6.29
CA GLN A 43 -12.96 4.20 -6.02
C GLN A 43 -13.90 4.95 -5.09
N ASP A 44 -13.34 5.60 -4.08
CA ASP A 44 -14.09 6.42 -3.13
C ASP A 44 -13.22 7.63 -2.74
N PRO A 45 -13.76 8.86 -2.75
CA PRO A 45 -13.00 10.05 -2.35
C PRO A 45 -12.54 10.02 -0.88
N ASN A 46 -13.11 9.16 -0.04
CA ASN A 46 -12.84 9.05 1.39
C ASN A 46 -12.02 7.81 1.77
N TYR A 47 -11.80 6.86 0.85
CA TYR A 47 -11.10 5.61 1.12
C TYR A 47 -10.04 5.28 0.08
N LEU A 48 -8.89 4.81 0.56
CA LEU A 48 -7.90 4.11 -0.24
C LEU A 48 -8.30 2.64 -0.33
N PHE A 49 -8.09 2.04 -1.50
CA PHE A 49 -8.34 0.62 -1.74
C PHE A 49 -7.12 -0.07 -2.35
N ALA A 50 -6.91 -1.31 -1.95
CA ALA A 50 -5.90 -2.18 -2.53
C ALA A 50 -6.46 -3.60 -2.70
N ALA A 51 -6.66 -4.02 -3.94
CA ALA A 51 -6.96 -5.40 -4.27
C ALA A 51 -5.67 -6.18 -4.49
N LYS A 52 -5.47 -7.29 -3.76
CA LYS A 52 -4.28 -8.16 -3.88
C LYS A 52 -4.67 -9.63 -3.84
N THR A 53 -3.84 -10.46 -4.45
CA THR A 53 -4.01 -11.92 -4.43
C THR A 53 -2.69 -12.60 -4.10
N ALA A 54 -2.75 -13.71 -3.39
CA ALA A 54 -1.60 -14.54 -3.12
C ALA A 54 -1.99 -16.02 -3.07
N THR A 55 -1.01 -16.89 -3.31
CA THR A 55 -1.19 -18.34 -3.28
C THR A 55 -0.29 -19.02 -2.26
N SER A 56 -0.73 -20.15 -1.71
CA SER A 56 0.02 -20.98 -0.77
C SER A 56 -0.56 -22.39 -0.68
N GLN A 57 0.23 -23.38 -0.30
CA GLN A 57 -0.30 -24.71 0.05
C GLN A 57 -1.12 -24.69 1.35
N ASP A 58 -0.81 -23.76 2.24
CA ASP A 58 -1.61 -23.47 3.44
C ASP A 58 -2.58 -22.31 3.18
N MET A 59 -3.85 -22.51 3.51
CA MET A 59 -4.93 -21.55 3.25
C MET A 59 -4.72 -20.24 4.01
N GLN A 60 -4.35 -20.32 5.29
CA GLN A 60 -4.18 -19.13 6.13
C GLN A 60 -3.00 -18.29 5.64
N LEU A 61 -1.89 -18.94 5.28
CA LEU A 61 -0.73 -18.28 4.72
C LEU A 61 -1.02 -17.60 3.37
N SER A 62 -1.91 -18.15 2.55
CA SER A 62 -2.38 -17.47 1.32
C SER A 62 -3.11 -16.17 1.65
N LEU A 63 -4.01 -16.21 2.65
CA LEU A 63 -4.77 -15.05 3.09
C LEU A 63 -3.87 -13.98 3.73
N ASP A 64 -2.95 -14.39 4.60
CA ASP A 64 -2.04 -13.50 5.31
C ASP A 64 -1.10 -12.76 4.35
N LYS A 65 -0.58 -13.46 3.33
CA LYS A 65 0.22 -12.85 2.26
C LYS A 65 -0.57 -11.81 1.50
N ALA A 66 -1.76 -12.18 0.99
CA ALA A 66 -2.61 -11.28 0.23
C ALA A 66 -2.97 -10.04 1.06
N THR A 67 -3.32 -10.24 2.34
CA THR A 67 -3.63 -9.15 3.28
C THR A 67 -2.43 -8.25 3.51
N THR A 68 -1.24 -8.81 3.75
CA THR A 68 0.00 -8.05 3.96
C THR A 68 0.37 -7.23 2.74
N ASP A 69 0.24 -7.78 1.54
CA ASP A 69 0.46 -7.07 0.28
C ASP A 69 -0.56 -5.93 0.12
N GLY A 70 -1.82 -6.16 0.52
CA GLY A 70 -2.87 -5.15 0.49
C GLY A 70 -2.57 -3.98 1.43
N ARG A 71 -2.17 -4.28 2.66
CA ARG A 71 -1.72 -3.26 3.63
C ARG A 71 -0.52 -2.48 3.13
N THR A 72 0.47 -3.17 2.58
CA THR A 72 1.68 -2.54 2.00
C THR A 72 1.32 -1.56 0.89
N GLU A 73 0.37 -1.93 0.03
CA GLU A 73 -0.13 -1.06 -1.04
C GLU A 73 -0.87 0.17 -0.49
N ILE A 74 -1.69 0.02 0.55
CA ILE A 74 -2.30 1.15 1.26
C ILE A 74 -1.22 2.08 1.83
N GLY A 75 -0.17 1.51 2.43
CA GLY A 75 0.96 2.28 2.94
C GLY A 75 1.65 3.09 1.85
N ARG A 76 1.86 2.48 0.67
CA ARG A 76 2.43 3.14 -0.52
C ARG A 76 1.54 4.27 -1.04
N GLN A 77 0.22 4.06 -1.12
CA GLN A 77 -0.72 5.11 -1.54
C GLN A 77 -0.75 6.27 -0.54
N THR A 78 -0.69 5.95 0.76
CA THR A 78 -0.61 6.95 1.83
C THR A 78 0.68 7.77 1.72
N ASP A 79 1.83 7.11 1.54
CA ASP A 79 3.13 7.74 1.34
C ASP A 79 3.10 8.73 0.16
N LEU A 80 2.58 8.31 -0.99
CA LEU A 80 2.44 9.18 -2.16
C LEU A 80 1.56 10.40 -1.89
N LYS A 81 0.44 10.23 -1.19
CA LYS A 81 -0.45 11.35 -0.84
C LYS A 81 0.27 12.34 0.07
N VAL A 82 0.96 11.85 1.11
CA VAL A 82 1.69 12.68 2.07
C VAL A 82 2.87 13.40 1.41
N GLN A 83 3.61 12.74 0.52
CA GLN A 83 4.67 13.37 -0.28
C GLN A 83 4.11 14.48 -1.19
N GLY A 84 2.92 14.28 -1.76
CA GLY A 84 2.23 15.32 -2.53
C GLY A 84 1.92 16.56 -1.69
N LEU A 85 1.43 16.37 -0.45
CA LEU A 85 1.21 17.47 0.49
C LEU A 85 2.51 18.16 0.89
N GLN A 86 3.58 17.40 1.13
CA GLN A 86 4.90 17.94 1.42
C GLN A 86 5.37 18.86 0.30
N LYS A 87 5.28 18.38 -0.95
CA LYS A 87 5.72 19.13 -2.12
C LYS A 87 4.93 20.43 -2.31
N LYS A 88 3.59 20.38 -2.19
CA LYS A 88 2.76 21.60 -2.24
C LYS A 88 3.17 22.59 -1.15
N PHE A 89 3.37 22.11 0.07
CA PHE A 89 3.81 22.94 1.18
C PHE A 89 5.16 23.61 0.89
N GLU A 90 6.14 22.86 0.37
CA GLU A 90 7.45 23.40 -0.05
C GLU A 90 7.33 24.49 -1.12
N GLU A 91 6.44 24.30 -2.11
CA GLU A 91 6.19 25.26 -3.18
C GLU A 91 5.54 26.56 -2.64
N GLU A 92 4.63 26.46 -1.67
CA GLU A 92 3.91 27.61 -1.10
C GLU A 92 4.77 28.51 -0.22
N ILE A 93 5.72 27.95 0.52
CA ILE A 93 6.54 28.74 1.46
C ILE A 93 7.86 29.26 0.85
N GLY A 94 8.17 28.89 -0.39
CA GLY A 94 9.37 29.31 -1.11
C GLY A 94 10.63 28.58 -0.63
N VAL A 95 11.44 28.13 -1.60
CA VAL A 95 12.52 27.15 -1.41
C VAL A 95 13.68 27.69 -0.56
N ALA A 96 13.65 27.32 0.73
CA ALA A 96 14.79 26.83 1.52
C ALA A 96 14.23 26.35 2.86
N THR A 97 13.33 25.36 2.84
CA THR A 97 13.00 24.67 4.08
C THR A 97 14.28 24.08 4.64
N GLU A 98 14.63 24.53 5.83
CA GLU A 98 15.75 24.00 6.59
C GLU A 98 15.72 22.46 6.52
N ALA A 99 16.87 21.82 6.27
CA ALA A 99 16.97 20.36 6.19
C ALA A 99 16.28 19.67 7.40
N GLN A 100 16.28 20.35 8.54
CA GLN A 100 15.55 20.00 9.75
C GLN A 100 14.03 19.87 9.54
N LEU A 101 13.37 20.83 8.89
CA LEU A 101 11.93 20.79 8.64
C LEU A 101 11.55 19.65 7.69
N MET A 102 12.38 19.41 6.67
CA MET A 102 12.19 18.28 5.73
C MET A 102 12.37 16.94 6.42
N GLN A 103 13.35 16.82 7.30
CA GLN A 103 13.56 15.64 8.11
C GLN A 103 12.37 15.41 9.05
N GLN A 104 11.83 16.46 9.67
CA GLN A 104 10.64 16.37 10.52
C GLN A 104 9.42 15.91 9.72
N PHE A 105 9.20 16.44 8.52
CA PHE A 105 8.11 16.01 7.63
C PHE A 105 8.27 14.54 7.22
N THR A 106 9.49 14.14 6.85
CA THR A 106 9.80 12.74 6.52
C THR A 106 9.51 11.80 7.69
N GLN A 107 9.83 12.20 8.92
CA GLN A 107 9.55 11.40 10.12
C GLN A 107 8.04 11.32 10.42
N ALA A 108 7.31 12.43 10.24
CA ALA A 108 5.86 12.44 10.32
C ALA A 108 5.25 11.48 9.30
N ASN A 109 5.68 11.55 8.04
CA ASN A 109 5.23 10.67 6.96
C ASN A 109 5.45 9.19 7.29
N LYS A 110 6.67 8.79 7.71
CA LYS A 110 6.94 7.40 8.14
C LYS A 110 5.98 6.91 9.21
N THR A 111 5.67 7.78 10.17
CA THR A 111 4.73 7.44 11.25
C THR A 111 3.32 7.25 10.70
N VAL A 112 2.85 8.14 9.81
CA VAL A 112 1.53 8.05 9.17
C VAL A 112 1.41 6.79 8.32
N VAL A 113 2.44 6.45 7.53
CA VAL A 113 2.48 5.20 6.77
C VAL A 113 2.37 4.01 7.70
N SER A 114 3.16 3.97 8.78
CA SER A 114 3.08 2.89 9.78
C SER A 114 1.68 2.75 10.40
N THR A 115 1.05 3.87 10.75
CA THR A 115 -0.34 3.90 11.25
C THR A 115 -1.34 3.42 10.20
N SER A 116 -1.13 3.71 8.91
CA SER A 116 -2.00 3.21 7.83
C SER A 116 -1.89 1.71 7.64
N LEU A 117 -0.70 1.12 7.83
CA LEU A 117 -0.51 -0.32 7.76
C LEU A 117 -1.33 -1.04 8.84
N SER A 118 -1.29 -0.55 10.08
CA SER A 118 -2.00 -1.16 11.20
C SER A 118 -3.50 -0.79 11.26
N GLY A 119 -3.87 0.40 10.77
CA GLY A 119 -5.25 0.89 10.75
C GLY A 119 -6.07 0.45 9.53
N SER A 120 -5.45 -0.16 8.52
CA SER A 120 -6.14 -0.69 7.35
C SER A 120 -6.85 -2.02 7.65
N ARG A 121 -7.98 -2.25 6.98
CA ARG A 121 -8.86 -3.40 7.22
C ARG A 121 -9.19 -4.13 5.93
N VAL A 122 -9.44 -5.44 6.03
CA VAL A 122 -9.97 -6.23 4.92
C VAL A 122 -11.46 -5.93 4.78
N LYS A 123 -11.87 -5.38 3.64
CA LYS A 123 -13.27 -5.11 3.29
C LYS A 123 -13.95 -6.34 2.70
N ASN A 124 -13.27 -6.99 1.74
CA ASN A 124 -13.75 -8.19 1.07
C ASN A 124 -12.62 -9.21 0.96
N GLN A 125 -12.97 -10.49 0.98
CA GLN A 125 -12.04 -11.58 0.69
C GLN A 125 -12.75 -12.72 -0.04
N LYS A 126 -12.03 -13.42 -0.89
CA LYS A 126 -12.45 -14.70 -1.48
C LYS A 126 -11.30 -15.69 -1.40
N LEU A 127 -11.57 -16.87 -0.89
CA LEU A 127 -10.62 -17.97 -0.84
C LEU A 127 -11.13 -19.11 -1.73
N CYS A 128 -10.23 -19.75 -2.44
CA CYS A 128 -10.55 -20.83 -3.34
C CYS A 128 -9.37 -21.78 -3.47
N LYS A 129 -9.69 -23.03 -3.78
CA LYS A 129 -8.70 -24.01 -4.19
C LYS A 129 -8.43 -23.82 -5.69
N ASP A 130 -7.16 -23.82 -6.06
CA ASP A 130 -6.67 -23.66 -7.43
C ASP A 130 -5.70 -24.83 -7.69
N GLY A 131 -6.26 -26.00 -8.03
CA GLY A 131 -5.53 -27.27 -8.06
C GLY A 131 -5.08 -27.71 -6.67
N ASN A 132 -3.77 -27.81 -6.45
CA ASN A 132 -3.20 -28.26 -5.16
C ASN A 132 -2.76 -27.11 -4.24
N ILE A 133 -3.10 -25.87 -4.57
CA ILE A 133 -2.79 -24.69 -3.78
C ILE A 133 -4.08 -23.92 -3.45
N TRP A 134 -4.02 -23.12 -2.40
CA TRP A 134 -5.02 -22.11 -2.08
C TRP A 134 -4.65 -20.80 -2.74
N ARG A 135 -5.66 -20.10 -3.25
CA ARG A 135 -5.59 -18.73 -3.72
C ARG A 135 -6.55 -17.88 -2.90
N SER A 136 -6.05 -16.74 -2.44
CA SER A 136 -6.84 -15.74 -1.72
C SER A 136 -6.82 -14.44 -2.51
N TYR A 137 -7.99 -13.82 -2.63
CA TYR A 137 -8.15 -12.46 -3.08
C TYR A 137 -8.59 -11.65 -1.87
N VAL A 138 -8.03 -10.46 -1.69
CA VAL A 138 -8.43 -9.52 -0.65
C VAL A 138 -8.60 -8.13 -1.24
N LEU A 139 -9.54 -7.38 -0.69
CA LEU A 139 -9.68 -5.95 -0.86
C LEU A 139 -9.44 -5.30 0.49
N VAL A 140 -8.34 -4.58 0.62
CA VAL A 140 -8.01 -3.82 1.82
C VAL A 140 -8.46 -2.37 1.61
N GLU A 141 -9.01 -1.76 2.65
CA GLU A 141 -9.40 -0.35 2.65
C GLU A 141 -8.83 0.42 3.85
N TYR A 142 -8.63 1.73 3.65
CA TYR A 142 -8.19 2.64 4.71
C TYR A 142 -8.80 4.03 4.53
N PRO A 143 -9.40 4.65 5.57
CA PRO A 143 -9.96 5.98 5.45
C PRO A 143 -8.87 7.03 5.19
N ILE A 144 -9.03 7.81 4.13
CA ILE A 144 -8.14 8.93 3.81
C ILE A 144 -8.12 9.95 4.95
N GLY A 145 -9.29 10.22 5.56
CA GLY A 145 -9.40 11.12 6.71
C GLY A 145 -8.55 10.68 7.91
N ALA A 146 -8.41 9.38 8.14
CA ALA A 146 -7.53 8.85 9.19
C ALA A 146 -6.05 9.14 8.90
N ALA A 147 -5.62 9.04 7.63
CA ALA A 147 -4.27 9.42 7.21
C ALA A 147 -3.99 10.91 7.47
N ASN A 148 -4.94 11.75 7.08
CA ASN A 148 -4.85 13.20 7.23
C ASN A 148 -4.82 13.62 8.71
N GLU A 149 -5.69 13.01 9.53
CA GLU A 149 -5.74 13.25 10.97
C GLU A 149 -4.39 12.87 11.60
N ALA A 150 -3.87 11.68 11.28
CA ALA A 150 -2.57 11.23 11.77
C ALA A 150 -1.44 12.17 11.36
N LEU A 151 -1.41 12.64 10.10
CA LEU A 151 -0.41 13.60 9.63
C LEU A 151 -0.50 14.91 10.41
N MET A 152 -1.71 15.47 10.53
CA MET A 152 -1.94 16.71 11.27
C MET A 152 -1.49 16.59 12.74
N GLN A 153 -1.75 15.45 13.37
CA GLN A 153 -1.27 15.18 14.73
C GLN A 153 0.26 15.13 14.81
N GLN A 154 0.95 14.51 13.85
CA GLN A 154 2.41 14.50 13.83
C GLN A 154 3.00 15.90 13.61
N ILE A 155 2.40 16.70 12.74
CA ILE A 155 2.82 18.09 12.50
C ILE A 155 2.66 18.92 13.79
N LYS A 156 1.51 18.81 14.47
CA LYS A 156 1.21 19.54 15.71
C LYS A 156 2.16 19.20 16.87
N LYS A 157 2.78 18.01 16.88
CA LYS A 157 3.79 17.64 17.90
C LYS A 157 5.07 18.47 17.79
N ASN A 158 5.33 19.08 16.64
CA ASN A 158 6.48 19.93 16.43
C ASN A 158 6.02 21.39 16.27
N ASN A 159 6.29 22.22 17.28
CA ASN A 159 5.80 23.60 17.30
C ASN A 159 6.35 24.46 16.16
N GLU A 160 7.61 24.24 15.77
CA GLU A 160 8.24 24.93 14.65
C GLU A 160 7.58 24.54 13.32
N MET A 161 7.47 23.24 13.07
CA MET A 161 6.82 22.68 11.88
C MET A 161 5.38 23.17 11.77
N TYR A 162 4.61 23.09 12.86
CA TYR A 162 3.24 23.56 12.89
C TYR A 162 3.12 25.06 12.62
N THR A 163 4.03 25.88 13.18
CA THR A 163 4.01 27.33 12.99
C THR A 163 4.23 27.72 11.54
N ARG A 164 5.10 27.00 10.82
CA ARG A 164 5.34 27.20 9.39
C ARG A 164 4.22 26.61 8.53
N PHE A 165 3.74 25.42 8.89
CA PHE A 165 2.72 24.72 8.13
C PHE A 165 1.37 25.44 8.19
N ARG A 166 0.96 25.99 9.35
CA ARG A 166 -0.35 26.63 9.51
C ARG A 166 -0.59 27.88 8.66
N SER A 167 0.46 28.51 8.13
CA SER A 167 0.34 29.66 7.21
C SER A 167 0.16 29.25 5.75
N SER A 168 0.31 27.97 5.44
CA SER A 168 0.15 27.41 4.09
C SER A 168 -1.33 27.22 3.73
N GLU A 169 -1.66 27.31 2.45
CA GLU A 169 -2.95 26.89 1.90
C GLU A 169 -3.12 25.38 2.05
N THR A 170 -2.05 24.60 1.86
CA THR A 170 -2.02 23.16 2.11
C THR A 170 -2.52 22.80 3.52
N PHE A 171 -2.22 23.61 4.54
CA PHE A 171 -2.76 23.40 5.89
C PHE A 171 -4.26 23.63 5.98
N LYS A 172 -4.80 24.64 5.29
CA LYS A 172 -6.25 24.90 5.29
C LYS A 172 -6.99 23.73 4.68
N GLU A 173 -6.57 23.29 3.49
CA GLU A 173 -7.12 22.11 2.81
C GLU A 173 -7.09 20.88 3.72
N LEU A 174 -5.91 20.58 4.31
CA LEU A 174 -5.75 19.41 5.18
C LEU A 174 -6.61 19.53 6.45
N ASN A 175 -6.67 20.71 7.07
CA ASN A 175 -7.46 20.93 8.28
C ASN A 175 -8.96 20.78 8.02
N GLU A 176 -9.46 21.25 6.87
CA GLU A 176 -10.84 21.03 6.44
C GLU A 176 -11.15 19.54 6.23
N GLU A 177 -10.27 18.80 5.55
CA GLU A 177 -10.42 17.35 5.37
C GLU A 177 -10.47 16.62 6.73
N VAL A 178 -9.61 17.01 7.68
CA VAL A 178 -9.62 16.45 9.05
C VAL A 178 -10.91 16.78 9.79
N GLN A 179 -11.39 18.01 9.73
CA GLN A 179 -12.64 18.42 10.38
C GLN A 179 -13.84 17.63 9.84
N LYS A 180 -13.95 17.50 8.51
CA LYS A 180 -15.00 16.68 7.88
C LYS A 180 -14.96 15.23 8.37
N TYR A 181 -13.76 14.66 8.51
CA TYR A 181 -13.58 13.30 9.03
C TYR A 181 -13.99 13.17 10.51
N GLU A 182 -13.61 14.12 11.36
CA GLU A 182 -14.03 14.15 12.77
C GLU A 182 -15.54 14.19 12.92
N ASP A 183 -16.22 15.03 12.13
CA ASP A 183 -17.67 15.17 12.21
C ASP A 183 -18.38 13.92 11.68
N TRP A 184 -17.86 13.29 10.63
CA TRP A 184 -18.32 11.98 10.16
C TRP A 184 -18.16 10.87 11.22
N LYS A 185 -17.05 10.86 11.97
CA LYS A 185 -16.85 9.92 13.10
C LYS A 185 -17.91 10.14 14.20
N LYS A 186 -18.18 11.40 14.57
CA LYS A 186 -19.18 11.74 15.59
C LYS A 186 -20.59 11.31 15.16
N GLN A 187 -20.98 11.57 13.92
CA GLN A 187 -22.30 11.19 13.40
C GLN A 187 -22.54 9.68 13.45
N GLN A 188 -21.54 8.87 13.10
CA GLN A 188 -21.64 7.41 13.25
C GLN A 188 -21.72 6.96 14.70
N ALA A 189 -20.96 7.60 15.60
CA ALA A 189 -21.02 7.30 17.03
C ALA A 189 -22.43 7.59 17.59
N THR A 190 -23.07 8.69 17.18
CA THR A 190 -24.45 9.00 17.58
C THR A 190 -25.46 7.99 17.02
N GLN A 191 -25.39 7.67 15.72
CA GLN A 191 -26.33 6.72 15.08
C GLN A 191 -26.23 5.29 15.65
N SER A 192 -25.03 4.84 16.00
CA SER A 192 -24.83 3.54 16.63
C SER A 192 -25.32 3.46 18.09
N ASN A 193 -25.46 4.60 18.77
CA ASN A 193 -26.03 4.68 20.11
C ASN A 193 -27.57 4.80 20.11
N GLU A 194 -28.18 5.29 19.03
CA GLU A 194 -29.64 5.37 18.87
C GLU A 194 -30.28 4.06 18.38
N THR A 195 -29.49 3.15 17.81
CA THR A 195 -29.96 1.84 17.29
C THR A 195 -29.77 0.71 18.32
N LYS A 196 -29.35 1.03 19.55
CA LYS A 196 -29.22 0.10 20.69
C LYS A 196 -30.27 0.43 21.74
#